data_AF-A0A971SHT2-F1
#
_entry.id   AF-A0A971SHT2-F1
#
_cell.length_a   1.000
_cell.length_b   1.000
_cell.length_c   1.000
_cell.angle_alpha   90.00
_cell.angle_beta   90.00
_cell.angle_gamma   90.00
#
_symmetry.space_group_name_H-M   'P 1'
#
loop_
_entity.id
_entity.type
_entity.pdbx_description
1 polymer ?
#
loop_
_entity_poly.entity_id
_entity_poly.type
_entity_poly.pdbx_seq_one_letter_code
_entity_poly.pdbx_strand_id
1 'polypeptide(L)'
;ELQELKTRSARRIAANPNFAAVQRYIEQVKAEKEQSLVSLQLDKFLETQRAIRLETEKLDDLKAAGTDYLYRMLETPGMDPDRAQINQEWLGQLREDFYLEETIQIMLDLIEASSRAEAA
;
A
#
# COMPACT_ATOMS: atom_id res chain seq x y z
N GLU A 1 18.66 8.12 17.17
CA GLU A 1 17.68 8.75 16.25
C GLU A 1 17.28 7.82 15.10
N LEU A 2 18.12 7.57 14.09
CA LEU A 2 17.73 6.76 12.92
C LEU A 2 17.28 5.31 13.26
N GLN A 3 17.94 4.65 14.21
CA GLN A 3 17.57 3.29 14.61
C GLN A 3 16.21 3.23 15.34
N GLU A 4 15.91 4.27 16.12
CA GLU A 4 14.63 4.38 16.82
C GLU A 4 13.49 4.58 15.81
N LEU A 5 13.69 5.47 14.83
CA LEU A 5 12.75 5.70 13.73
C LEU A 5 12.44 4.41 12.96
N LYS A 6 13.48 3.65 12.59
CA LYS A 6 13.33 2.35 11.92
C LYS A 6 12.54 1.35 12.77
N THR A 7 12.79 1.32 14.08
CA THR A 7 12.11 0.41 15.00
C THR A 7 10.63 0.74 15.12
N ARG A 8 10.28 2.04 15.21
CA ARG A 8 8.88 2.51 15.24
C ARG A 8 8.14 2.17 13.95
N SER A 9 8.76 2.46 12.80
CA SER A 9 8.21 2.13 11.48
C SER A 9 8.02 0.63 11.29
N ALA A 10 9.02 -0.19 11.63
CA ALA A 10 8.92 -1.65 11.54
C ALA A 10 7.76 -2.21 12.38
N ARG A 11 7.47 -1.62 13.54
CA ARG A 11 6.33 -2.00 14.38
C ARG A 11 4.98 -1.69 13.70
N ARG A 12 4.85 -0.52 13.07
CA ARG A 12 3.62 -0.14 12.35
C ARG A 12 3.39 -1.01 11.12
N ILE A 13 4.44 -1.23 10.34
CA ILE A 13 4.43 -2.13 9.18
C ILE A 13 4.00 -3.55 9.60
N ALA A 14 4.55 -4.08 10.69
CA ALA A 14 4.20 -5.41 11.19
C ALA A 14 2.76 -5.51 11.71
N ALA A 15 2.18 -4.40 12.19
CA ALA A 15 0.80 -4.37 12.69
C ALA A 15 -0.25 -4.14 11.58
N ASN A 16 0.17 -3.67 10.39
CA ASN A 16 -0.74 -3.31 9.33
C ASN A 16 -0.97 -4.48 8.34
N PRO A 17 -2.23 -4.96 8.17
CA PRO A 17 -2.55 -6.10 7.32
C PRO A 17 -2.26 -5.86 5.83
N ASN A 18 -2.30 -4.60 5.36
CA ASN A 18 -2.03 -4.26 3.96
C ASN A 18 -0.55 -4.58 3.60
N PHE A 19 0.39 -4.26 4.50
CA PHE A 19 1.79 -4.62 4.31
C PHE A 19 2.03 -6.13 4.37
N ALA A 20 1.27 -6.85 5.19
CA ALA A 20 1.33 -8.31 5.20
C ALA A 20 0.85 -8.93 3.87
N ALA A 21 -0.19 -8.35 3.25
CA ALA A 21 -0.66 -8.76 1.93
C ALA A 21 0.40 -8.49 0.85
N VAL A 22 1.06 -7.32 0.88
CA VAL A 22 2.17 -7.01 -0.02
C VAL A 22 3.32 -8.00 0.13
N GLN A 23 3.70 -8.34 1.37
CA GLN A 23 4.78 -9.28 1.61
C GLN A 23 4.48 -10.66 1.01
N ARG A 24 3.25 -11.15 1.17
CA ARG A 24 2.80 -12.40 0.53
C ARG A 24 2.87 -12.33 -0.99
N TYR A 25 2.43 -11.21 -1.56
CA TYR A 25 2.51 -11.00 -3.01
C TYR A 25 3.95 -11.00 -3.52
N ILE A 26 4.88 -10.36 -2.79
CA ILE A 26 6.31 -10.37 -3.12
C ILE A 26 6.87 -11.80 -3.09
N GLU A 27 6.48 -12.61 -2.11
CA GLU A 27 6.89 -14.01 -2.00
C GLU A 27 6.35 -14.85 -3.16
N GLN A 28 5.08 -14.65 -3.52
CA GLN A 28 4.46 -15.31 -4.67
C GLN A 28 5.19 -14.96 -5.98
N VAL A 29 5.41 -13.68 -6.26
CA VAL A 29 6.11 -13.24 -7.48
C VAL A 29 7.55 -13.76 -7.53
N LYS A 30 8.23 -13.88 -6.38
CA LYS A 30 9.55 -14.51 -6.31
C LYS A 30 9.48 -16.00 -6.66
N ALA A 31 8.52 -16.73 -6.10
CA ALA A 31 8.33 -18.15 -6.40
C ALA A 31 7.98 -18.39 -7.88
N GLU A 32 7.12 -17.55 -8.46
CA GLU A 32 6.79 -17.59 -9.89
C GLU A 32 8.02 -17.30 -10.77
N LYS A 33 8.85 -16.33 -10.38
CA LYS A 33 10.08 -16.01 -11.11
C LYS A 33 11.10 -17.15 -11.06
N GLU A 34 11.16 -17.89 -9.96
CA GLU A 34 11.99 -19.09 -9.83
C GLU A 34 11.44 -20.28 -10.65
N GLN A 35 10.13 -20.29 -10.92
CA GLN A 35 9.50 -21.23 -11.85
C GLN A 35 9.69 -20.79 -13.32
N SER A 36 10.85 -21.10 -13.88
CA SER A 36 11.16 -20.83 -15.30
C SER A 36 10.52 -21.82 -16.30
N LEU A 37 9.82 -22.85 -15.82
CA LEU A 37 9.28 -23.92 -16.64
C LEU A 37 7.75 -23.87 -16.64
N VAL A 38 7.17 -23.63 -17.82
CA VAL A 38 5.73 -23.66 -18.07
C VAL A 38 5.34 -24.96 -18.75
N SER A 39 4.21 -25.52 -18.33
CA SER A 39 3.63 -26.71 -18.97
C SER A 39 3.19 -26.38 -20.40
N LEU A 40 3.59 -27.20 -21.37
CA LEU A 40 3.09 -27.14 -22.75
C LEU A 40 1.70 -27.78 -22.92
N GLN A 41 1.21 -28.50 -21.91
CA GLN A 41 -0.15 -29.03 -21.90
C GLN A 41 -1.12 -27.89 -21.58
N LEU A 42 -2.02 -27.60 -22.52
CA LEU A 42 -2.95 -26.49 -22.47
C LEU A 42 -3.79 -26.48 -21.18
N ASP A 43 -4.35 -27.63 -20.80
CA ASP A 43 -5.20 -27.72 -19.60
C ASP A 43 -4.43 -27.35 -18.33
N LYS A 44 -3.22 -27.88 -18.17
CA LYS A 44 -2.34 -27.55 -17.03
C LYS A 44 -1.92 -26.08 -17.02
N PHE A 45 -1.66 -25.52 -18.19
CA PHE A 45 -1.34 -24.09 -18.31
C PHE A 45 -2.54 -23.23 -17.87
N LEU A 46 -3.75 -23.54 -18.34
CA LEU A 46 -4.96 -22.82 -18.00
C LEU A 46 -5.31 -22.93 -16.51
N GLU A 47 -5.13 -24.10 -15.91
CA GLU A 47 -5.31 -24.30 -14.47
C GLU A 47 -4.33 -23.46 -13.65
N THR A 48 -3.06 -23.44 -14.05
CA THR A 48 -2.02 -22.63 -13.40
C THR A 48 -2.36 -21.13 -13.48
N GLN A 49 -2.77 -20.64 -14.66
CA GLN A 49 -3.16 -19.24 -14.83
C GLN A 49 -4.42 -18.87 -14.02
N ARG A 50 -5.39 -19.77 -13.91
CA ARG A 50 -6.57 -19.56 -13.07
C ARG A 50 -6.21 -19.49 -11.58
N ALA A 51 -5.32 -20.36 -11.12
CA ALA A 51 -4.87 -20.36 -9.74
C ALA A 51 -4.17 -19.04 -9.38
N ILE A 52 -3.22 -18.59 -10.22
CA ILE A 52 -2.52 -17.31 -10.04
C ILE A 52 -3.52 -16.16 -9.99
N ARG A 53 -4.48 -16.12 -10.92
CA ARG A 53 -5.51 -15.08 -10.95
C ARG A 53 -6.34 -15.04 -9.68
N LEU A 54 -6.82 -16.19 -9.20
CA LEU A 54 -7.61 -16.28 -7.98
C LEU A 54 -6.82 -15.87 -6.73
N GLU A 55 -5.53 -16.17 -6.68
CA GLU A 55 -4.65 -15.72 -5.59
C GLU A 55 -4.43 -14.20 -5.63
N THR A 56 -4.22 -13.62 -6.81
CA THR A 56 -4.11 -12.17 -6.98
C THR A 56 -5.41 -11.44 -6.62
N GLU A 57 -6.57 -11.96 -7.04
CA GLU A 57 -7.88 -11.37 -6.70
C GLU A 57 -8.11 -11.38 -5.17
N LYS A 58 -7.75 -12.46 -4.47
CA LYS A 58 -7.81 -12.51 -3.00
C LYS A 58 -6.88 -11.52 -2.31
N LEU A 59 -5.75 -11.17 -2.93
CA LEU A 59 -4.82 -10.17 -2.41
C LEU A 59 -5.34 -8.75 -2.62
N ASP A 60 -6.06 -8.50 -3.71
CA ASP A 60 -6.72 -7.22 -3.96
C ASP A 60 -7.88 -6.98 -2.97
N ASP A 61 -8.66 -8.02 -2.64
CA ASP A 61 -9.76 -7.92 -1.66
C ASP A 61 -9.27 -7.57 -0.23
N LEU A 62 -8.00 -7.84 0.09
CA LEU A 62 -7.40 -7.51 1.40
C LEU A 62 -7.01 -6.04 1.53
N LYS A 63 -7.00 -5.24 0.45
CA LYS A 63 -6.65 -3.80 0.46
C LYS A 63 -7.72 -2.90 1.10
N ALA A 64 -8.76 -3.49 1.71
CA ALA A 64 -9.98 -2.78 2.10
C ALA A 64 -9.90 -1.96 3.42
N ALA A 65 -8.75 -1.88 4.09
CA ALA A 65 -8.59 -0.97 5.21
C ALA A 65 -8.06 0.37 4.71
N GLY A 66 -8.97 1.30 4.43
CA GLY A 66 -8.60 2.69 4.14
C GLY A 66 -7.85 3.33 5.31
N THR A 67 -7.04 4.34 5.01
CA THR A 67 -6.24 5.07 5.99
C THR A 67 -7.12 5.83 7.00
N ASP A 68 -6.63 6.04 8.23
CA ASP A 68 -7.29 6.92 9.22
C ASP A 68 -7.27 8.42 8.86
N TYR A 69 -6.54 8.79 7.80
CA TYR A 69 -6.40 10.19 7.37
C TYR A 69 -7.58 10.70 6.53
N LEU A 70 -8.02 11.92 6.83
CA LEU A 70 -9.01 12.65 6.03
C LEU A 70 -8.33 13.51 4.97
N TYR A 71 -8.38 13.06 3.71
CA TYR A 71 -7.93 13.84 2.56
C TYR A 71 -9.02 14.79 2.08
N ARG A 72 -8.63 16.04 1.77
CA ARG A 72 -9.49 17.12 1.28
C ARG A 72 -8.75 17.96 0.24
N MET A 73 -9.48 18.43 -0.77
CA MET A 73 -9.00 19.46 -1.69
C MET A 73 -9.00 20.84 -1.02
N LEU A 74 -7.91 21.60 -1.20
CA LEU A 74 -7.73 22.89 -0.53
C LEU A 74 -8.56 24.02 -1.17
N GLU A 75 -8.91 23.97 -2.46
CA GLU A 75 -9.77 24.97 -3.12
C GLU A 75 -10.54 24.36 -4.30
N THR A 76 -11.85 24.67 -4.46
CA THR A 76 -12.60 24.36 -5.70
C THR A 76 -13.72 25.37 -6.05
N PRO A 77 -13.49 26.69 -6.20
CA PRO A 77 -14.52 27.57 -6.77
C PRO A 77 -14.62 27.38 -8.29
N GLY A 78 -15.82 27.08 -8.81
CA GLY A 78 -16.08 27.03 -10.26
C GLY A 78 -15.61 25.75 -10.97
N MET A 79 -15.48 24.64 -10.26
CA MET A 79 -14.99 23.38 -10.82
C MET A 79 -16.02 22.70 -11.72
N ASP A 80 -15.61 22.45 -12.97
CA ASP A 80 -16.32 21.63 -13.96
C ASP A 80 -16.67 20.24 -13.37
N PRO A 81 -17.89 19.70 -13.57
CA PRO A 81 -18.28 18.37 -13.11
C PRO A 81 -17.26 17.26 -13.44
N ASP A 82 -16.63 17.31 -14.61
CA ASP A 82 -15.64 16.29 -15.00
C ASP A 82 -14.40 16.34 -14.10
N ARG A 83 -13.97 17.56 -13.73
CA ARG A 83 -12.86 17.76 -12.78
C ARG A 83 -13.23 17.37 -11.36
N ALA A 84 -14.49 17.58 -10.98
CA ALA A 84 -14.97 17.16 -9.67
C ALA A 84 -14.93 15.63 -9.52
N GLN A 85 -15.30 14.89 -10.57
CA GLN A 85 -15.20 13.43 -10.58
C GLN A 85 -13.75 12.95 -10.47
N ILE A 86 -12.85 13.47 -11.31
CA ILE A 86 -11.41 13.12 -11.27
C ILE A 86 -10.82 13.35 -9.88
N ASN A 87 -11.20 14.46 -9.23
CA ASN A 87 -10.73 14.76 -7.89
C ASN A 87 -11.27 13.81 -6.83
N GLN A 88 -12.51 13.36 -6.96
CA GLN A 88 -13.07 12.35 -6.06
C GLN A 88 -12.37 11.00 -6.22
N GLU A 89 -12.12 10.58 -7.45
CA GLU A 89 -11.36 9.35 -7.74
C GLU A 89 -9.94 9.44 -7.17
N TRP A 90 -9.28 10.58 -7.35
CA TRP A 90 -7.93 10.81 -6.80
C TRP A 90 -7.92 10.78 -5.27
N LEU A 91 -8.89 11.43 -4.61
CA LEU A 91 -9.03 11.36 -3.16
C LEU A 91 -9.32 9.92 -2.67
N GLY A 92 -10.06 9.14 -3.45
CA GLY A 92 -10.28 7.72 -3.19
C GLY A 92 -8.96 6.94 -3.19
N GLN A 93 -8.16 7.12 -4.23
CA GLN A 93 -6.84 6.48 -4.33
C GLN A 93 -5.91 6.86 -3.17
N LEU A 94 -5.91 8.13 -2.75
CA LEU A 94 -5.10 8.57 -1.61
C LEU A 94 -5.52 7.90 -0.29
N ARG A 95 -6.81 7.61 -0.11
CA ARG A 95 -7.32 6.90 1.08
C ARG A 95 -6.94 5.43 1.12
N GLU A 96 -6.61 4.84 -0.02
CA GLU A 96 -6.18 3.45 -0.11
C GLU A 96 -4.64 3.31 -0.07
N ASP A 97 -3.91 4.43 -0.11
CA ASP A 97 -2.46 4.46 -0.11
C ASP A 97 -1.88 4.34 1.31
N PHE A 98 -1.75 3.11 1.78
CA PHE A 98 -1.13 2.79 3.07
C PHE A 98 0.39 3.06 3.11
N TYR A 99 1.06 3.30 1.98
CA TYR A 99 2.46 3.76 1.98
C TYR A 99 2.55 5.25 2.29
N LEU A 100 1.63 6.05 1.75
CA LEU A 100 1.51 7.46 2.06
C LEU A 100 1.23 7.65 3.56
N GLU A 101 0.35 6.82 4.14
CA GLU A 101 0.08 6.83 5.58
C GLU A 101 1.35 6.60 6.42
N GLU A 102 2.11 5.55 6.14
CA GLU A 102 3.35 5.26 6.88
C GLU A 102 4.39 6.37 6.67
N THR A 103 4.42 6.99 5.48
CA THR A 103 5.30 8.13 5.19
C THR A 103 4.97 9.32 6.09
N ILE A 104 3.68 9.64 6.26
CA ILE A 104 3.23 10.70 7.17
C ILE A 104 3.66 10.38 8.61
N GLN A 105 3.48 9.13 9.07
CA GLN A 105 3.89 8.70 10.40
C GLN A 105 5.41 8.85 10.62
N ILE A 106 6.23 8.50 9.62
CA ILE A 106 7.69 8.69 9.66
C ILE A 106 8.04 10.18 9.74
N MET A 107 7.34 11.05 8.99
CA MET A 107 7.57 12.49 9.07
C MET A 107 7.22 13.06 10.45
N LEU A 108 6.12 12.60 11.06
CA LEU A 108 5.74 13.00 12.42
C LEU A 108 6.79 12.56 13.46
N ASP A 109 7.29 11.32 13.35
CA ASP A 109 8.37 10.82 14.20
C ASP A 109 9.65 11.68 14.08
N LEU A 110 9.99 12.15 12.86
CA LEU A 110 11.14 13.01 12.62
C LEU A 110 10.96 14.40 13.24
N ILE A 111 9.76 14.99 13.12
CA ILE A 111 9.44 16.29 13.74
C ILE A 111 9.52 16.18 15.27
N GLU A 112 8.98 15.11 15.85
CA GLU A 112 9.05 14.85 17.30
C GLU A 112 10.49 14.61 17.79
N ALA A 113 11.32 13.96 16.97
CA ALA A 113 12.74 13.79 17.29
C ALA A 113 13.48 15.14 17.27
N SER A 114 13.22 15.98 16.26
CA SER A 114 13.82 17.31 16.13
C SER A 114 13.44 18.22 17.30
N SER A 115 12.15 18.25 17.68
CA SER A 115 11.69 19.09 18.80
C SER A 115 12.25 18.64 20.15
N ARG A 116 12.44 17.33 20.36
CA ARG A 116 13.12 16.80 21.55
C ARG A 116 14.61 17.16 21.58
N ALA A 117 15.29 17.16 20.43
CA ALA A 117 16.68 17.56 20.33
C ALA A 117 16.89 19.06 20.59
N GLU A 118 15.94 19.91 20.19
CA GLU A 118 15.98 21.36 20.48
C GLU A 118 15.69 21.70 21.96
N ALA A 119 14.98 20.81 22.68
CA ALA A 119 14.62 21.00 24.08
C ALA A 119 15.66 20.46 25.09
N ALA A 120 16.68 19.73 24.63
CA ALA A 120 17.72 19.09 25.42
C ALA A 120 19.04 19.88 25.42
#